data_AF-A0A6D2I7I0-F1
#
_entry.id   AF-A0A6D2I7I0-F1
#
_cell.length_a   1.000
_cell.length_b   1.000
_cell.length_c   1.000
_cell.angle_alpha   90.00
_cell.angle_beta   90.00
_cell.angle_gamma   90.00
#
_symmetry.space_group_name_H-M   'P 1'
#
loop_
_entity.id
_entity.type
_entity.pdbx_description
1 polymer ?
#
loop_
_entity_poly.entity_id
_entity_poly.type
_entity_poly.pdbx_seq_one_letter_code
_entity_poly.pdbx_strand_id
1 'polypeptide(L)'
;MSTLASKLKELEELTSNAKQIQDDILEEILKANANTEYLRRFLHGSSDKKLFQKNIPVSSYEDVKPYIERVANGEPSYIISGEPITNFLLRYMDGVQEGKRMNFLNSMMLSTTPSGLQACTCECKFIASDYFKNWPSKCYTSPDEVILCVDSKQSMYCHLLCGLVQREEVVSMTSSFAYTLVQAISFLETHWKELCANIRYGHVSEWITDLSCRESVSAILGGPNLELADIIERECSQKSWEGINDEIVDLVDVKIGYSYEPLVTNHFGLYRYKMGDILQVTGFYNSAPQFKFVRRKNAVISVQVETTTEEDLLKALNHAARVLESSGLMLMGFTCYSDISTNPGHYVLYWELKAKKTNGIVKLDNKLLVECCCVVEESFEFFIKYLGANLVKSDL
;
A
#
# COMPACT_ATOMS: atom_id res chain seq x y z
N MET A 1 29.40 -19.16 3.61
CA MET A 1 30.44 -18.28 3.04
C MET A 1 30.35 -18.17 1.52
N SER A 2 30.45 -19.27 0.75
CA SER A 2 30.43 -19.22 -0.73
C SER A 2 29.20 -18.50 -1.34
N THR A 3 28.00 -18.78 -0.85
CA THR A 3 26.74 -18.18 -1.34
C THR A 3 26.66 -16.66 -1.13
N LEU A 4 27.07 -16.15 0.03
CA LEU A 4 27.05 -14.71 0.33
C LEU A 4 28.03 -13.95 -0.58
N ALA A 5 29.23 -14.47 -0.78
CA ALA A 5 30.22 -13.88 -1.70
C ALA A 5 29.71 -13.82 -3.16
N SER A 6 28.94 -14.83 -3.58
CA SER A 6 28.29 -14.83 -4.91
C SER A 6 27.22 -13.73 -5.03
N LYS A 7 26.31 -13.63 -4.06
CA LYS A 7 25.26 -12.59 -4.03
C LYS A 7 25.83 -11.17 -3.94
N LEU A 8 26.93 -10.99 -3.20
CA LEU A 8 27.64 -9.70 -3.14
C LEU A 8 28.27 -9.35 -4.49
N LYS A 9 28.93 -10.30 -5.17
CA LYS A 9 29.49 -10.06 -6.51
C LYS A 9 28.39 -9.68 -7.51
N GLU A 10 27.26 -10.39 -7.47
CA GLU A 10 26.07 -10.10 -8.29
C GLU A 10 25.53 -8.68 -8.03
N LEU A 11 25.43 -8.26 -6.76
CA LEU A 11 25.07 -6.89 -6.39
C LEU A 11 26.06 -5.84 -6.94
N GLU A 12 27.37 -6.07 -6.81
CA GLU A 12 28.40 -5.17 -7.34
C GLU A 12 28.31 -5.05 -8.87
N GLU A 13 28.05 -6.16 -9.58
CA GLU A 13 27.95 -6.22 -11.04
C GLU A 13 26.68 -5.50 -11.55
N LEU A 14 25.53 -5.72 -10.90
CA LEU A 14 24.27 -5.03 -11.18
C LEU A 14 24.36 -3.52 -10.92
N THR A 15 24.94 -3.13 -9.78
CA THR A 15 24.99 -1.72 -9.36
C THR A 15 26.09 -0.92 -10.05
N SER A 16 27.18 -1.56 -10.50
CA SER A 16 28.21 -0.90 -11.30
C SER A 16 27.74 -0.58 -12.72
N ASN A 17 26.98 -1.49 -13.34
CA ASN A 17 26.60 -1.41 -14.75
C ASN A 17 25.15 -0.90 -14.97
N ALA A 18 24.54 -0.25 -13.97
CA ALA A 18 23.12 0.06 -13.93
C ALA A 18 22.58 0.77 -15.20
N LYS A 19 23.37 1.67 -15.81
CA LYS A 19 22.99 2.35 -17.07
C LYS A 19 22.88 1.36 -18.24
N GLN A 20 23.88 0.50 -18.43
CA GLN A 20 23.91 -0.48 -19.52
C GLN A 20 22.78 -1.51 -19.33
N ILE A 21 22.60 -2.00 -18.10
CA ILE A 21 21.55 -2.96 -17.75
C ILE A 21 20.14 -2.39 -17.98
N GLN A 22 19.91 -1.11 -17.67
CA GLN A 22 18.62 -0.46 -17.99
C GLN A 22 18.38 -0.32 -19.49
N ASP A 23 19.42 -0.01 -20.27
CA ASP A 23 19.31 0.14 -21.72
C ASP A 23 19.12 -1.23 -22.40
N ASP A 24 19.79 -2.29 -21.92
CA ASP A 24 19.66 -3.68 -22.38
C ASP A 24 18.26 -4.25 -22.05
N ILE A 25 17.77 -4.10 -20.82
CA ILE A 25 16.44 -4.55 -20.40
C ILE A 25 15.35 -3.84 -21.20
N LEU A 26 15.49 -2.53 -21.45
CA LEU A 26 14.56 -1.81 -22.31
C LEU A 26 14.58 -2.36 -23.73
N GLU A 27 15.76 -2.65 -24.29
CA GLU A 27 15.85 -3.23 -25.63
C GLU A 27 15.22 -4.64 -25.70
N GLU A 28 15.40 -5.47 -24.67
CA GLU A 28 14.77 -6.79 -24.55
C GLU A 28 13.24 -6.70 -24.51
N ILE A 29 12.68 -5.86 -23.62
CA ILE A 29 11.22 -5.64 -23.52
C ILE A 29 10.65 -5.17 -24.85
N LEU A 30 11.31 -4.22 -25.52
CA LEU A 30 10.84 -3.69 -26.80
C LEU A 30 10.95 -4.71 -27.94
N LYS A 31 11.96 -5.61 -27.92
CA LYS A 31 12.08 -6.73 -28.87
C LYS A 31 10.99 -7.78 -28.64
N ALA A 32 10.80 -8.24 -27.40
CA ALA A 32 9.77 -9.23 -27.05
C ALA A 32 8.37 -8.73 -27.41
N ASN A 33 8.09 -7.46 -27.12
CA ASN A 33 6.76 -6.87 -27.32
C ASN A 33 6.60 -6.14 -28.67
N ALA A 34 7.58 -6.18 -29.57
CA ALA A 34 7.58 -5.48 -30.86
C ALA A 34 6.32 -5.73 -31.71
N ASN A 35 5.76 -6.94 -31.60
CA ASN A 35 4.58 -7.39 -32.33
C ASN A 35 3.25 -7.16 -31.56
N THR A 36 3.26 -6.51 -30.40
CA THR A 36 2.00 -6.23 -29.66
C THR A 36 1.13 -5.21 -30.38
N GLU A 37 -0.19 -5.24 -30.13
CA GLU A 37 -1.12 -4.24 -30.68
C GLU A 37 -0.77 -2.82 -30.16
N TYR A 38 -0.26 -2.71 -28.92
CA TYR A 38 0.20 -1.45 -28.34
C TYR A 38 1.46 -0.90 -29.03
N LEU A 39 2.61 -1.60 -28.98
CA LEU A 39 3.88 -1.04 -29.49
C LEU A 39 3.89 -0.83 -31.01
N ARG A 40 3.13 -1.63 -31.77
CA ARG A 40 2.97 -1.42 -33.22
C ARG A 40 2.41 -0.04 -33.58
N ARG A 41 1.69 0.64 -32.67
CA ARG A 41 1.15 2.00 -32.88
C ARG A 41 2.20 3.11 -32.80
N PHE A 42 3.29 2.90 -32.05
CA PHE A 42 4.24 3.96 -31.67
C PHE A 42 5.68 3.76 -32.19
N LEU A 43 6.14 2.51 -32.31
CA LEU A 43 7.53 2.18 -32.64
C LEU A 43 7.70 1.34 -33.91
N HIS A 44 6.60 0.76 -34.43
CA HIS A 44 6.59 -0.05 -35.67
C HIS A 44 7.68 -1.16 -35.72
N GLY A 45 8.02 -1.75 -34.56
CA GLY A 45 9.04 -2.80 -34.42
C GLY A 45 10.47 -2.31 -34.12
N SER A 46 10.68 -1.01 -33.92
CA SER A 46 11.96 -0.46 -33.44
C SER A 46 12.16 -0.64 -31.93
N SER A 47 13.38 -0.97 -31.51
CA SER A 47 13.84 -1.01 -30.12
C SER A 47 14.67 0.21 -29.69
N ASP A 48 14.73 1.28 -30.50
CA ASP A 48 15.57 2.45 -30.18
C ASP A 48 15.06 3.25 -28.96
N LYS A 49 15.93 3.44 -27.97
CA LYS A 49 15.61 4.15 -26.72
C LYS A 49 15.18 5.60 -26.93
N LYS A 50 15.74 6.32 -27.92
CA LYS A 50 15.37 7.73 -28.18
C LYS A 50 13.99 7.83 -28.83
N LEU A 51 13.68 6.89 -29.73
CA LEU A 51 12.35 6.75 -30.31
C LEU A 51 11.33 6.33 -29.25
N PHE A 52 11.68 5.45 -28.32
CA PHE A 52 10.87 5.12 -27.14
C PHE A 52 10.59 6.36 -26.27
N GLN A 53 11.63 7.08 -25.82
CA GLN A 53 11.50 8.29 -25.01
C GLN A 53 10.72 9.42 -25.71
N LYS A 54 10.67 9.44 -27.05
CA LYS A 54 9.96 10.43 -27.86
C LYS A 54 8.52 10.05 -28.23
N ASN A 55 8.28 8.81 -28.63
CA ASN A 55 7.02 8.38 -29.23
C ASN A 55 6.06 7.71 -28.24
N ILE A 56 6.57 7.03 -27.21
CA ILE A 56 5.71 6.40 -26.20
C ILE A 56 5.29 7.48 -25.19
N PRO A 57 3.98 7.75 -25.00
CA PRO A 57 3.52 8.69 -23.99
C PRO A 57 3.78 8.15 -22.58
N VAL A 58 3.85 9.04 -21.60
CA VAL A 58 3.83 8.65 -20.18
C VAL A 58 2.40 8.23 -19.82
N SER A 59 2.19 6.98 -19.43
CA SER A 59 0.86 6.38 -19.27
C SER A 59 0.39 6.31 -17.82
N SER A 60 -0.92 6.21 -17.62
CA SER A 60 -1.61 5.98 -16.36
C SER A 60 -2.46 4.70 -16.43
N TYR A 61 -3.17 4.34 -15.35
CA TYR A 61 -4.03 3.17 -15.35
C TYR A 61 -5.15 3.25 -16.41
N GLU A 62 -5.82 4.39 -16.54
CA GLU A 62 -6.93 4.56 -17.49
C GLU A 62 -6.50 4.47 -18.97
N ASP A 63 -5.23 4.76 -19.29
CA ASP A 63 -4.68 4.56 -20.65
C ASP A 63 -4.45 3.08 -21.00
N VAL A 64 -4.28 2.24 -19.98
CA VAL A 64 -3.91 0.81 -20.08
C VAL A 64 -5.10 -0.11 -19.83
N LYS A 65 -6.04 0.33 -18.99
CA LYS A 65 -7.28 -0.34 -18.58
C LYS A 65 -8.09 -0.95 -19.74
N PRO A 66 -8.29 -0.30 -20.91
CA PRO A 66 -9.00 -0.92 -22.03
C PRO A 66 -8.33 -2.21 -22.55
N TYR A 67 -7.01 -2.36 -22.41
CA TYR A 67 -6.31 -3.60 -22.75
C TYR A 67 -6.41 -4.64 -21.62
N ILE A 68 -6.31 -4.20 -20.36
CA ILE A 68 -6.52 -5.07 -19.18
C ILE A 68 -7.91 -5.69 -19.20
N GLU A 69 -8.95 -4.89 -19.44
CA GLU A 69 -10.34 -5.34 -19.54
C GLU A 69 -10.54 -6.31 -20.71
N ARG A 70 -9.92 -6.07 -21.87
CA ARG A 70 -9.97 -7.01 -23.01
C ARG A 70 -9.37 -8.37 -22.66
N VAL A 71 -8.17 -8.41 -22.06
CA VAL A 71 -7.54 -9.69 -21.64
C VAL A 71 -8.34 -10.36 -20.50
N ALA A 72 -8.88 -9.58 -19.55
CA ALA A 72 -9.71 -10.11 -18.46
C ALA A 72 -11.04 -10.73 -18.94
N ASN A 73 -11.59 -10.22 -20.04
CA ASN A 73 -12.74 -10.80 -20.76
C ASN A 73 -12.36 -11.96 -21.71
N GLY A 74 -11.08 -12.34 -21.79
CA GLY A 74 -10.61 -13.50 -22.54
C GLY A 74 -9.95 -13.22 -23.89
N GLU A 75 -9.66 -11.97 -24.25
CA GLU A 75 -8.79 -11.71 -25.41
C GLU A 75 -7.34 -12.17 -25.15
N PRO A 76 -6.60 -12.60 -26.19
CA PRO A 76 -5.20 -12.98 -26.05
C PRO A 76 -4.29 -11.83 -25.59
N SER A 77 -3.28 -12.15 -24.78
CA SER A 77 -2.37 -11.16 -24.17
C SER A 77 -1.56 -10.32 -25.18
N TYR A 78 -1.41 -10.79 -26.43
CA TYR A 78 -0.65 -10.12 -27.51
C TYR A 78 -1.13 -8.70 -27.84
N ILE A 79 -2.28 -8.26 -27.32
CA ILE A 79 -2.73 -6.88 -27.46
C ILE A 79 -1.82 -5.90 -26.71
N ILE A 80 -1.14 -6.33 -25.64
CA ILE A 80 -0.24 -5.47 -24.83
C ILE A 80 1.08 -6.14 -24.42
N SER A 81 1.10 -7.46 -24.25
CA SER A 81 2.23 -8.28 -23.78
C SER A 81 2.58 -9.35 -24.81
N GLY A 82 3.86 -9.53 -25.14
CA GLY A 82 4.33 -10.64 -25.97
C GLY A 82 4.19 -12.00 -25.25
N GLU A 83 4.22 -11.99 -23.92
CA GLU A 83 4.06 -13.19 -23.09
C GLU A 83 2.60 -13.39 -22.60
N PRO A 84 2.17 -14.64 -22.32
CA PRO A 84 0.84 -14.92 -21.79
C PRO A 84 0.64 -14.37 -20.37
N ILE A 85 -0.35 -13.50 -20.20
CA ILE A 85 -0.81 -13.02 -18.89
C ILE A 85 -1.64 -14.14 -18.25
N THR A 86 -1.07 -14.81 -17.25
CA THR A 86 -1.71 -15.96 -16.57
C THR A 86 -2.61 -15.57 -15.40
N ASN A 87 -2.34 -14.43 -14.76
CA ASN A 87 -3.05 -13.92 -13.58
C ASN A 87 -3.00 -12.39 -13.61
N PHE A 88 -4.02 -11.73 -13.05
CA PHE A 88 -3.98 -10.29 -12.78
C PHE A 88 -3.54 -10.04 -11.33
N LEU A 89 -2.34 -9.49 -11.16
CA LEU A 89 -1.79 -9.14 -9.85
C LEU A 89 -2.12 -7.67 -9.53
N LEU A 90 -2.88 -7.44 -8.45
CA LEU A 90 -3.22 -6.08 -8.00
C LEU A 90 -2.02 -5.30 -7.44
N ARG A 91 -0.92 -5.98 -7.09
CA ARG A 91 0.46 -5.46 -6.97
C ARG A 91 1.47 -6.60 -6.82
N TYR A 92 2.77 -6.31 -6.97
CA TYR A 92 3.86 -7.26 -6.73
C TYR A 92 5.19 -6.53 -6.43
N MET A 93 6.02 -7.11 -5.55
CA MET A 93 7.43 -6.79 -5.28
C MET A 93 8.12 -8.06 -4.72
N ASP A 94 9.46 -8.16 -4.79
CA ASP A 94 10.22 -9.38 -4.46
C ASP A 94 11.56 -9.12 -3.73
N GLY A 95 12.08 -10.15 -3.05
CA GLY A 95 13.40 -10.17 -2.37
C GLY A 95 13.47 -9.43 -1.02
N VAL A 96 14.43 -9.69 -0.11
CA VAL A 96 15.51 -10.70 0.01
C VAL A 96 15.66 -11.09 1.50
N GLN A 97 16.39 -12.16 1.84
CA GLN A 97 16.78 -12.61 3.21
C GLN A 97 17.76 -11.62 3.91
N GLU A 98 18.22 -11.70 5.16
CA GLU A 98 18.32 -12.78 6.19
C GLU A 98 18.03 -12.20 7.61
N GLY A 99 17.80 -13.06 8.62
CA GLY A 99 17.52 -12.67 10.03
C GLY A 99 16.03 -12.63 10.43
N LYS A 100 15.70 -12.45 11.72
CA LYS A 100 14.31 -12.37 12.21
C LYS A 100 13.69 -11.00 11.90
N ARG A 101 12.51 -11.02 11.28
CA ARG A 101 11.73 -9.84 10.93
C ARG A 101 10.46 -9.70 11.74
N MET A 102 10.22 -8.50 12.23
CA MET A 102 8.91 -8.11 12.74
C MET A 102 8.08 -7.64 11.53
N ASN A 103 7.30 -8.56 10.97
CA ASN A 103 6.60 -8.37 9.71
C ASN A 103 5.09 -8.40 9.93
N PHE A 104 4.40 -7.27 9.67
CA PHE A 104 2.95 -7.18 9.80
C PHE A 104 2.29 -7.66 8.51
N LEU A 105 1.69 -8.84 8.55
CA LEU A 105 1.07 -9.52 7.40
C LEU A 105 -0.40 -9.80 7.72
N ASN A 106 -1.31 -9.38 6.84
CA ASN A 106 -2.76 -9.46 7.07
C ASN A 106 -3.46 -10.29 5.97
N SER A 107 -4.06 -11.41 6.36
CA SER A 107 -4.78 -12.31 5.46
C SER A 107 -6.21 -11.84 5.15
N MET A 108 -6.39 -11.12 4.04
CA MET A 108 -7.71 -10.81 3.45
C MET A 108 -8.36 -12.03 2.77
N MET A 109 -9.70 -12.02 2.69
CA MET A 109 -10.50 -13.09 2.11
C MET A 109 -10.31 -13.27 0.59
N LEU A 110 -10.31 -14.52 0.11
CA LEU A 110 -10.30 -14.86 -1.32
C LEU A 110 -11.68 -14.63 -1.98
N SER A 111 -11.66 -14.09 -3.20
CA SER A 111 -12.83 -13.97 -4.08
C SER A 111 -12.59 -14.67 -5.42
N THR A 112 -13.62 -14.80 -6.26
CA THR A 112 -13.55 -15.51 -7.55
C THR A 112 -14.23 -14.71 -8.66
N THR A 113 -13.61 -14.60 -9.83
CA THR A 113 -14.16 -13.92 -11.00
C THR A 113 -15.29 -14.73 -11.66
N PRO A 114 -16.13 -14.12 -12.52
CA PRO A 114 -17.10 -14.86 -13.33
C PRO A 114 -16.49 -15.93 -14.25
N SER A 115 -15.20 -15.79 -14.60
CA SER A 115 -14.41 -16.77 -15.36
C SER A 115 -13.78 -17.88 -14.51
N GLY A 116 -14.02 -17.91 -13.19
CA GLY A 116 -13.51 -18.92 -12.27
C GLY A 116 -12.07 -18.70 -11.78
N LEU A 117 -11.45 -17.58 -12.12
CA LEU A 117 -10.11 -17.22 -11.63
C LEU A 117 -10.19 -16.66 -10.20
N GLN A 118 -9.19 -16.92 -9.37
CA GLN A 118 -9.15 -16.39 -8.01
C GLN A 118 -8.66 -14.93 -8.00
N ALA A 119 -9.45 -14.05 -7.40
CA ALA A 119 -9.11 -12.66 -7.15
C ALA A 119 -8.83 -12.47 -5.65
N CYS A 120 -7.59 -12.11 -5.31
CA CYS A 120 -7.12 -11.88 -3.95
C CYS A 120 -5.89 -10.96 -4.00
N THR A 121 -5.43 -10.45 -2.85
CA THR A 121 -4.16 -9.72 -2.81
C THR A 121 -2.99 -10.70 -3.03
N CYS A 122 -1.89 -10.18 -3.57
CA CYS A 122 -0.65 -10.93 -3.75
C CYS A 122 -0.11 -11.50 -2.43
N GLU A 123 -0.24 -10.73 -1.35
CA GLU A 123 0.11 -11.12 0.02
C GLU A 123 -0.68 -12.37 0.47
N CYS A 124 -2.00 -12.39 0.32
CA CYS A 124 -2.81 -13.57 0.65
C CYS A 124 -2.45 -14.78 -0.21
N LYS A 125 -2.20 -14.59 -1.51
CA LYS A 125 -1.80 -15.68 -2.42
C LYS A 125 -0.45 -16.26 -2.04
N PHE A 126 0.49 -15.41 -1.60
CA PHE A 126 1.81 -15.80 -1.12
C PHE A 126 1.72 -16.55 0.21
N ILE A 127 1.08 -15.98 1.24
CA ILE A 127 0.90 -16.57 2.57
C ILE A 127 0.16 -17.91 2.50
N ALA A 128 -0.90 -18.00 1.69
CA ALA A 128 -1.65 -19.25 1.50
C ALA A 128 -0.91 -20.32 0.68
N SER A 129 0.21 -19.98 0.02
CA SER A 129 0.97 -20.90 -0.82
C SER A 129 1.78 -21.90 0.00
N ASP A 130 2.02 -23.08 -0.58
CA ASP A 130 2.90 -24.07 0.03
C ASP A 130 4.37 -23.64 -0.02
N TYR A 131 4.71 -22.61 -0.82
CA TYR A 131 6.04 -21.99 -0.80
C TYR A 131 6.28 -21.18 0.49
N PHE A 132 5.25 -20.51 1.01
CA PHE A 132 5.33 -19.82 2.30
C PHE A 132 5.28 -20.81 3.47
N LYS A 133 4.38 -21.80 3.45
CA LYS A 133 4.28 -22.82 4.53
C LYS A 133 5.54 -23.71 4.67
N ASN A 134 6.30 -23.88 3.59
CA ASN A 134 7.59 -24.58 3.61
C ASN A 134 8.79 -23.61 3.66
N TRP A 135 8.57 -22.30 3.80
CA TRP A 135 9.63 -21.33 4.04
C TRP A 135 10.22 -21.56 5.44
N PRO A 136 11.55 -21.43 5.64
CA PRO A 136 12.14 -21.65 6.95
C PRO A 136 11.64 -20.62 7.97
N SER A 137 10.81 -21.08 8.91
CA SER A 137 10.13 -20.32 9.99
C SER A 137 11.05 -19.69 11.06
N LYS A 138 12.32 -19.45 10.71
CA LYS A 138 13.33 -18.76 11.52
C LYS A 138 13.53 -17.29 11.14
N CYS A 139 12.79 -16.81 10.14
CA CYS A 139 12.95 -15.46 9.57
C CYS A 139 11.92 -14.44 10.06
N TYR A 140 11.00 -14.82 10.95
CA TYR A 140 9.96 -13.93 11.51
C TYR A 140 9.96 -13.99 13.04
N THR A 141 9.54 -12.91 13.70
CA THR A 141 9.26 -12.91 15.16
C THR A 141 7.88 -13.49 15.47
N SER A 142 6.94 -13.35 14.54
CA SER A 142 5.56 -13.77 14.71
C SER A 142 5.36 -15.18 14.13
N PRO A 143 4.61 -16.05 14.83
CA PRO A 143 4.36 -17.40 14.37
C PRO A 143 3.28 -17.42 13.27
N ASP A 144 3.20 -18.51 12.51
CA ASP A 144 2.32 -18.63 11.35
C ASP A 144 0.84 -18.50 11.75
N GLU A 145 0.46 -18.93 12.95
CA GLU A 145 -0.88 -18.77 13.53
C GLU A 145 -1.32 -17.29 13.64
N VAL A 146 -0.37 -16.38 13.93
CA VAL A 146 -0.64 -14.94 14.03
C VAL A 146 -0.70 -14.28 12.65
N ILE A 147 0.14 -14.74 11.71
CA ILE A 147 0.16 -14.29 10.30
C ILE A 147 -1.10 -14.73 9.54
N LEU A 148 -1.64 -15.91 9.88
CA LEU A 148 -2.85 -16.48 9.29
C LEU A 148 -4.14 -16.06 10.00
N CYS A 149 -4.05 -15.28 11.09
CA CYS A 149 -5.20 -14.82 11.85
C CYS A 149 -6.09 -13.90 10.98
N VAL A 150 -7.39 -14.20 10.95
CA VAL A 150 -8.38 -13.47 10.13
C VAL A 150 -8.82 -12.15 10.80
N ASP A 151 -8.66 -12.04 12.12
CA ASP A 151 -8.89 -10.79 12.86
C ASP A 151 -7.61 -9.94 12.84
N SER A 152 -7.59 -8.92 11.98
CA SER A 152 -6.45 -8.01 11.83
C SER A 152 -6.11 -7.22 13.09
N LYS A 153 -7.06 -7.01 14.02
CA LYS A 153 -6.79 -6.33 15.30
C LYS A 153 -6.07 -7.26 16.27
N GLN A 154 -6.51 -8.52 16.36
CA GLN A 154 -5.83 -9.54 17.16
C GLN A 154 -4.45 -9.86 16.58
N SER A 155 -4.36 -10.03 15.26
CA SER A 155 -3.09 -10.22 14.55
C SER A 155 -2.11 -9.06 14.83
N MET A 156 -2.52 -7.80 14.67
CA MET A 156 -1.67 -6.62 14.91
C MET A 156 -1.15 -6.56 16.36
N TYR A 157 -2.00 -6.83 17.36
CA TYR A 157 -1.59 -6.85 18.77
C TYR A 157 -0.59 -7.98 19.05
N CYS A 158 -0.84 -9.18 18.53
CA CYS A 158 0.03 -10.35 18.68
C CYS A 158 1.37 -10.16 17.92
N HIS A 159 1.35 -9.56 16.74
CA HIS A 159 2.55 -9.16 15.99
C HIS A 159 3.43 -8.19 16.79
N LEU A 160 2.81 -7.15 17.39
CA LEU A 160 3.50 -6.20 18.27
C LEU A 160 4.12 -6.92 19.47
N LEU A 161 3.33 -7.73 20.18
CA LEU A 161 3.78 -8.43 21.38
C LEU A 161 4.95 -9.39 21.10
N CYS A 162 4.86 -10.21 20.05
CA CYS A 162 5.94 -11.12 19.65
C CYS A 162 7.24 -10.40 19.26
N GLY A 163 7.16 -9.28 18.52
CA GLY A 163 8.34 -8.52 18.10
C GLY A 163 8.97 -7.70 19.24
N LEU A 164 8.18 -7.18 20.18
CA LEU A 164 8.69 -6.51 21.38
C LEU A 164 9.43 -7.49 22.31
N VAL A 165 8.90 -8.71 22.50
CA VAL A 165 9.57 -9.76 23.30
C VAL A 165 10.91 -10.17 22.68
N GLN A 166 10.97 -10.29 21.35
CA GLN A 166 12.17 -10.71 20.61
C GLN A 166 13.01 -9.53 20.10
N ARG A 167 12.89 -8.32 20.68
CA ARG A 167 13.45 -7.09 20.10
C ARG A 167 14.97 -7.09 19.85
N GLU A 168 15.74 -7.86 20.62
CA GLU A 168 17.20 -8.03 20.40
C GLU A 168 17.53 -8.96 19.21
N GLU A 169 16.56 -9.71 18.70
CA GLU A 169 16.70 -10.52 17.47
C GLU A 169 16.13 -9.82 16.22
N VAL A 170 15.41 -8.69 16.37
CA VAL A 170 14.78 -7.97 15.25
C VAL A 170 15.85 -7.20 14.46
N VAL A 171 16.21 -7.71 13.28
CA VAL A 171 17.12 -7.01 12.36
C VAL A 171 16.41 -6.03 11.42
N SER A 172 15.08 -6.19 11.25
CA SER A 172 14.26 -5.30 10.44
C SER A 172 12.77 -5.41 10.80
N MET A 173 12.09 -4.25 10.90
CA MET A 173 10.63 -4.17 10.84
C MET A 173 10.18 -4.00 9.38
N THR A 174 9.14 -4.73 8.95
CA THR A 174 8.62 -4.68 7.57
C THR A 174 7.10 -4.79 7.53
N SER A 175 6.51 -4.38 6.42
CA SER A 175 5.11 -4.62 6.03
C SER A 175 4.94 -4.34 4.53
N SER A 176 3.86 -4.83 3.92
CA SER A 176 3.59 -4.61 2.49
C SER A 176 3.36 -3.14 2.11
N PHE A 177 2.87 -2.33 3.05
CA PHE A 177 2.65 -0.90 2.88
C PHE A 177 3.19 -0.12 4.07
N ALA A 178 3.76 1.06 3.82
CA ALA A 178 4.21 1.98 4.88
C ALA A 178 3.05 2.37 5.82
N TYR A 179 1.81 2.41 5.32
CA TYR A 179 0.63 2.59 6.16
C TYR A 179 0.50 1.50 7.24
N THR A 180 0.74 0.22 6.92
CA THR A 180 0.65 -0.86 7.92
C THR A 180 1.71 -0.73 9.02
N LEU A 181 2.89 -0.19 8.70
CA LEU A 181 3.89 0.19 9.70
C LEU A 181 3.45 1.43 10.51
N VAL A 182 2.80 2.43 9.89
CA VAL A 182 2.22 3.58 10.62
C VAL A 182 1.03 3.15 11.50
N GLN A 183 0.20 2.20 11.06
CA GLN A 183 -0.79 1.52 11.90
C GLN A 183 -0.10 0.86 13.07
N ALA A 184 0.87 -0.03 12.83
CA ALA A 184 1.57 -0.75 13.91
C ALA A 184 2.24 0.21 14.91
N ILE A 185 2.86 1.29 14.44
CA ILE A 185 3.47 2.32 15.28
C ILE A 185 2.40 3.09 16.05
N SER A 186 1.28 3.50 15.44
CA SER A 186 0.22 4.23 16.15
C SER A 186 -0.63 3.31 17.06
N PHE A 187 -0.74 2.04 16.72
CA PHE A 187 -1.33 0.98 17.55
C PHE A 187 -0.42 0.70 18.75
N LEU A 188 0.90 0.77 18.58
CA LEU A 188 1.86 0.83 19.68
C LEU A 188 1.72 2.14 20.48
N GLU A 189 1.67 3.33 19.87
CA GLU A 189 1.45 4.62 20.57
C GLU A 189 0.18 4.61 21.46
N THR A 190 -0.85 3.84 21.08
CA THR A 190 -2.11 3.72 21.81
C THR A 190 -2.13 2.55 22.81
N HIS A 191 -1.54 1.40 22.49
CA HIS A 191 -1.63 0.17 23.31
C HIS A 191 -0.33 -0.20 24.03
N TRP A 192 0.76 0.57 23.93
CA TRP A 192 2.05 0.23 24.56
C TRP A 192 1.95 -0.04 26.05
N LYS A 193 1.02 0.61 26.77
CA LYS A 193 0.78 0.37 28.21
C LYS A 193 0.25 -1.04 28.48
N GLU A 194 -0.65 -1.53 27.62
CA GLU A 194 -1.22 -2.88 27.69
C GLU A 194 -0.17 -3.93 27.29
N LEU A 195 0.57 -3.67 26.21
CA LEU A 195 1.68 -4.51 25.74
C LEU A 195 2.80 -4.60 26.80
N CYS A 196 3.18 -3.48 27.42
CA CYS A 196 4.14 -3.47 28.52
C CYS A 196 3.62 -4.22 29.75
N ALA A 197 2.32 -4.16 30.06
CA ALA A 197 1.74 -4.98 31.13
C ALA A 197 1.72 -6.48 30.78
N ASN A 198 1.40 -6.84 29.53
CA ASN A 198 1.42 -8.22 29.03
C ASN A 198 2.85 -8.82 29.15
N ILE A 199 3.87 -8.04 28.77
CA ILE A 199 5.29 -8.40 28.93
C ILE A 199 5.68 -8.48 30.42
N ARG A 200 5.33 -7.46 31.23
CA ARG A 200 5.69 -7.35 32.65
C ARG A 200 5.09 -8.48 33.51
N TYR A 201 3.95 -9.05 33.12
CA TYR A 201 3.30 -10.17 33.80
C TYR A 201 3.38 -11.53 33.08
N GLY A 202 3.83 -11.58 31.82
CA GLY A 202 3.96 -12.82 31.05
C GLY A 202 2.64 -13.43 30.58
N HIS A 203 1.61 -12.60 30.34
CA HIS A 203 0.25 -13.05 30.00
C HIS A 203 -0.34 -12.25 28.84
N VAL A 204 -1.05 -12.94 27.92
CA VAL A 204 -1.76 -12.34 26.79
C VAL A 204 -3.15 -11.85 27.24
N SER A 205 -3.54 -10.63 26.86
CA SER A 205 -4.83 -10.02 27.19
C SER A 205 -6.05 -10.91 26.86
N GLU A 206 -7.08 -10.83 27.71
CA GLU A 206 -8.28 -11.69 27.64
C GLU A 206 -9.08 -11.53 26.34
N TRP A 207 -9.02 -10.37 25.67
CA TRP A 207 -9.77 -10.07 24.46
C TRP A 207 -9.23 -10.73 23.17
N ILE A 208 -8.05 -11.35 23.21
CA ILE A 208 -7.58 -12.24 22.12
C ILE A 208 -8.41 -13.54 22.16
N THR A 209 -9.41 -13.64 21.29
CA THR A 209 -10.33 -14.79 21.22
C THR A 209 -9.81 -15.93 20.33
N ASP A 210 -8.87 -15.66 19.42
CA ASP A 210 -8.23 -16.71 18.62
C ASP A 210 -7.29 -17.55 19.50
N LEU A 211 -7.63 -18.84 19.65
CA LEU A 211 -6.90 -19.76 20.53
C LEU A 211 -5.48 -20.03 20.01
N SER A 212 -5.32 -20.17 18.68
CA SER A 212 -4.04 -20.42 18.01
C SER A 212 -3.05 -19.28 18.23
N CYS A 213 -3.54 -18.03 18.13
CA CYS A 213 -2.79 -16.83 18.47
C CYS A 213 -2.44 -16.80 19.96
N ARG A 214 -3.41 -17.05 20.85
CA ARG A 214 -3.15 -17.03 22.30
C ARG A 214 -2.10 -18.05 22.72
N GLU A 215 -2.18 -19.30 22.25
CA GLU A 215 -1.24 -20.36 22.62
C GLU A 215 0.17 -20.09 22.07
N SER A 216 0.29 -19.73 20.78
CA SER A 216 1.58 -19.45 20.15
C SER A 216 2.28 -18.20 20.72
N VAL A 217 1.55 -17.12 21.01
CA VAL A 217 2.10 -15.91 21.63
C VAL A 217 2.48 -16.15 23.10
N SER A 218 1.70 -16.96 23.83
CA SER A 218 2.04 -17.33 25.23
C SER A 218 3.34 -18.14 25.30
N ALA A 219 3.58 -19.03 24.32
CA ALA A 219 4.85 -19.76 24.21
C ALA A 219 6.05 -18.84 23.91
N ILE A 220 5.84 -17.74 23.18
CA ILE A 220 6.87 -16.72 22.88
C ILE A 220 7.15 -15.82 24.09
N LEU A 221 6.13 -15.44 24.86
CA LEU A 221 6.29 -14.63 26.08
C LEU A 221 7.19 -15.32 27.12
N GLY A 222 7.02 -16.64 27.33
CA GLY A 222 7.87 -17.47 28.20
C GLY A 222 7.79 -17.20 29.71
N GLY A 223 7.40 -15.99 30.14
CA GLY A 223 7.23 -15.61 31.54
C GLY A 223 7.21 -14.07 31.74
N PRO A 224 7.18 -13.60 33.00
CA PRO A 224 7.20 -12.17 33.31
C PRO A 224 8.57 -11.53 33.02
N ASN A 225 8.60 -10.39 32.32
CA ASN A 225 9.82 -9.63 32.04
C ASN A 225 9.65 -8.14 32.39
N LEU A 226 10.23 -7.72 33.52
CA LEU A 226 10.10 -6.36 34.04
C LEU A 226 10.98 -5.34 33.29
N GLU A 227 12.26 -5.66 33.09
CA GLU A 227 13.24 -4.71 32.52
C GLU A 227 12.90 -4.32 31.07
N LEU A 228 12.33 -5.25 30.30
CA LEU A 228 11.90 -5.00 28.92
C LEU A 228 10.77 -3.96 28.83
N ALA A 229 9.80 -4.01 29.76
CA ALA A 229 8.67 -3.08 29.78
C ALA A 229 9.15 -1.63 30.07
N ASP A 230 10.07 -1.47 31.03
CA ASP A 230 10.61 -0.17 31.49
C ASP A 230 11.54 0.50 30.45
N ILE A 231 11.94 -0.22 29.40
CA ILE A 231 12.64 0.30 28.23
C ILE A 231 11.65 0.79 27.18
N ILE A 232 10.63 -0.01 26.84
CA ILE A 232 9.63 0.31 25.80
C ILE A 232 8.82 1.56 26.18
N GLU A 233 8.44 1.70 27.46
CA GLU A 233 7.71 2.85 28.02
C GLU A 233 8.42 4.21 27.81
N ARG A 234 9.73 4.22 27.53
CA ARG A 234 10.57 5.43 27.40
C ARG A 234 10.61 6.01 25.99
N GLU A 235 10.76 5.15 24.99
CA GLU A 235 11.14 5.54 23.62
C GLU A 235 9.96 6.06 22.78
N CYS A 236 8.71 5.70 23.14
CA CYS A 236 7.51 6.00 22.35
C CYS A 236 7.02 7.47 22.46
N SER A 237 7.89 8.48 22.31
CA SER A 237 7.60 9.86 22.78
C SER A 237 7.94 11.08 21.87
N GLN A 238 8.41 10.95 20.61
CA GLN A 238 8.89 12.10 19.76
C GLN A 238 8.58 11.97 18.23
N LYS A 239 8.57 13.06 17.40
CA LYS A 239 8.07 13.07 15.97
C LYS A 239 8.66 14.11 14.93
N SER A 240 8.53 13.82 13.60
CA SER A 240 8.11 14.69 12.42
C SER A 240 9.04 15.20 11.23
N TRP A 241 8.44 15.35 10.00
CA TRP A 241 8.72 16.20 8.76
C TRP A 241 9.23 15.62 7.35
N GLU A 242 8.98 16.35 6.22
CA GLU A 242 9.12 16.00 4.74
C GLU A 242 10.24 16.76 3.93
N GLY A 243 10.35 16.96 2.56
CA GLY A 243 9.53 16.75 1.31
C GLY A 243 10.16 17.31 -0.03
N ILE A 244 9.35 17.58 -1.12
CA ILE A 244 9.55 18.47 -2.34
C ILE A 244 9.68 17.89 -3.80
N ASN A 245 8.91 18.48 -4.77
CA ASN A 245 8.93 18.64 -6.29
C ASN A 245 9.32 17.54 -7.33
N ASP A 246 8.91 17.77 -8.61
CA ASP A 246 9.06 16.92 -9.82
C ASP A 246 10.01 17.49 -10.93
N GLU A 247 10.82 16.62 -11.58
CA GLU A 247 11.42 16.76 -12.93
C GLU A 247 11.60 15.32 -13.51
N ILE A 248 11.52 15.07 -14.83
CA ILE A 248 11.69 13.72 -15.41
C ILE A 248 13.13 13.50 -15.90
N VAL A 249 13.76 12.40 -15.45
CA VAL A 249 15.13 11.98 -15.76
C VAL A 249 15.21 10.44 -15.89
N ASP A 250 16.26 9.91 -16.52
CA ASP A 250 16.57 8.48 -16.51
C ASP A 250 17.15 8.04 -15.14
N LEU A 251 17.07 6.74 -14.81
CA LEU A 251 17.42 6.19 -13.49
C LEU A 251 18.78 6.64 -12.94
N VAL A 252 19.81 6.68 -13.79
CA VAL A 252 21.19 7.03 -13.38
C VAL A 252 21.46 8.54 -13.39
N ASP A 253 20.56 9.34 -13.95
CA ASP A 253 20.69 10.80 -14.10
C ASP A 253 19.89 11.57 -13.00
N VAL A 254 19.42 10.84 -11.97
CA VAL A 254 18.72 11.39 -10.79
C VAL A 254 19.67 12.15 -9.86
N LYS A 255 19.20 13.24 -9.24
CA LYS A 255 20.01 14.16 -8.43
C LYS A 255 19.81 13.88 -6.93
N ILE A 256 20.90 13.74 -6.17
CA ILE A 256 20.83 13.54 -4.70
C ILE A 256 20.04 14.69 -4.05
N GLY A 257 19.12 14.34 -3.16
CA GLY A 257 18.22 15.26 -2.45
C GLY A 257 16.90 15.58 -3.17
N TYR A 258 16.81 15.36 -4.48
CA TYR A 258 15.60 15.59 -5.26
C TYR A 258 14.62 14.40 -5.14
N SER A 259 13.32 14.69 -5.31
CA SER A 259 12.27 13.66 -5.41
C SER A 259 11.86 13.41 -6.87
N TYR A 260 11.39 12.20 -7.14
CA TYR A 260 11.00 11.73 -8.47
C TYR A 260 9.77 10.82 -8.41
N GLU A 261 8.91 10.89 -9.43
CA GLU A 261 7.83 9.92 -9.67
C GLU A 261 8.35 8.79 -10.58
N PRO A 262 8.41 7.51 -10.13
CA PRO A 262 8.90 6.42 -10.97
C PRO A 262 7.98 6.13 -12.16
N LEU A 263 8.57 6.08 -13.35
CA LEU A 263 7.93 5.63 -14.58
C LEU A 263 8.45 4.23 -14.93
N VAL A 264 7.59 3.21 -14.80
CA VAL A 264 7.96 1.81 -14.99
C VAL A 264 7.67 1.35 -16.42
N THR A 265 8.55 0.51 -16.96
CA THR A 265 8.31 -0.26 -18.18
C THR A 265 8.61 -1.72 -17.88
N ASN A 266 7.75 -2.66 -18.30
CA ASN A 266 7.92 -4.09 -17.98
C ASN A 266 7.57 -5.01 -19.16
N HIS A 267 7.94 -6.29 -19.03
CA HIS A 267 7.70 -7.33 -20.04
C HIS A 267 6.19 -7.55 -20.30
N PHE A 268 5.33 -7.35 -19.29
CA PHE A 268 3.88 -7.60 -19.37
C PHE A 268 3.04 -6.43 -19.88
N GLY A 269 3.67 -5.44 -20.54
CA GLY A 269 2.95 -4.44 -21.33
C GLY A 269 2.67 -3.11 -20.66
N LEU A 270 3.25 -2.82 -19.49
CA LEU A 270 3.29 -1.46 -18.96
C LEU A 270 4.44 -0.71 -19.63
N TYR A 271 4.18 0.48 -20.19
CA TYR A 271 5.18 1.30 -20.89
C TYR A 271 5.14 2.74 -20.38
N ARG A 272 6.25 3.23 -19.82
CA ARG A 272 6.36 4.55 -19.14
C ARG A 272 5.20 4.81 -18.16
N TYR A 273 4.78 3.77 -17.47
CA TYR A 273 3.63 3.77 -16.58
C TYR A 273 3.95 4.50 -15.29
N LYS A 274 3.14 5.51 -14.96
CA LYS A 274 3.20 6.23 -13.69
C LYS A 274 2.89 5.27 -12.54
N MET A 275 3.91 4.91 -11.78
CA MET A 275 3.69 4.20 -10.51
C MET A 275 2.90 5.06 -9.52
N GLY A 276 3.04 6.38 -9.60
CA GLY A 276 2.42 7.35 -8.69
C GLY A 276 3.11 7.44 -7.33
N ASP A 277 4.14 6.65 -7.06
CA ASP A 277 4.96 6.79 -5.85
C ASP A 277 5.92 7.98 -6.01
N ILE A 278 6.41 8.55 -4.90
CA ILE A 278 7.38 9.66 -4.89
C ILE A 278 8.60 9.20 -4.09
N LEU A 279 9.78 9.22 -4.73
CA LEU A 279 11.04 8.71 -4.18
C LEU A 279 12.11 9.82 -4.14
N GLN A 280 12.69 10.08 -2.98
CA GLN A 280 13.82 11.01 -2.81
C GLN A 280 15.15 10.27 -2.95
N VAL A 281 16.07 10.78 -3.75
CA VAL A 281 17.43 10.21 -3.85
C VAL A 281 18.23 10.54 -2.60
N THR A 282 18.69 9.53 -1.87
CA THR A 282 19.53 9.69 -0.67
C THR A 282 21.02 9.53 -0.94
N GLY A 283 21.39 8.84 -2.02
CA GLY A 283 22.77 8.54 -2.37
C GLY A 283 22.86 7.67 -3.62
N PHE A 284 24.03 7.09 -3.85
CA PHE A 284 24.29 6.12 -4.90
C PHE A 284 25.16 4.99 -4.34
N TYR A 285 24.91 3.76 -4.80
CA TYR A 285 25.80 2.62 -4.61
C TYR A 285 26.33 2.23 -6.00
N ASN A 286 27.63 2.39 -6.20
CA ASN A 286 28.26 2.40 -7.52
C ASN A 286 27.55 3.38 -8.48
N SER A 287 26.89 2.91 -9.56
CA SER A 287 26.09 3.77 -10.46
C SER A 287 24.57 3.65 -10.25
N ALA A 288 24.11 2.81 -9.31
CA ALA A 288 22.70 2.68 -8.97
C ALA A 288 22.28 3.70 -7.90
N PRO A 289 21.20 4.47 -8.10
CA PRO A 289 20.70 5.40 -7.09
C PRO A 289 20.08 4.67 -5.89
N GLN A 290 20.18 5.29 -4.72
CA GLN A 290 19.50 4.87 -3.50
C GLN A 290 18.33 5.81 -3.22
N PHE A 291 17.16 5.25 -2.91
CA PHE A 291 15.92 6.00 -2.73
C PHE A 291 15.32 5.84 -1.32
N LYS A 292 14.85 6.96 -0.78
CA LYS A 292 13.91 7.02 0.35
C LYS A 292 12.50 7.21 -0.22
N PHE A 293 11.55 6.37 0.19
CA PHE A 293 10.13 6.60 -0.13
C PHE A 293 9.62 7.85 0.59
N VAL A 294 8.85 8.69 -0.11
CA VAL A 294 8.28 9.93 0.41
C VAL A 294 6.77 9.80 0.60
N ARG A 295 6.02 9.60 -0.49
CA ARG A 295 4.55 9.54 -0.50
C ARG A 295 4.01 8.93 -1.79
N ARG A 296 2.69 8.95 -1.96
CA ARG A 296 1.99 8.62 -3.22
C ARG A 296 1.28 9.87 -3.82
N LYS A 297 1.03 9.85 -5.12
CA LYS A 297 0.44 10.90 -5.97
C LYS A 297 -0.98 10.48 -6.36
N ASN A 298 -1.86 11.46 -6.58
CA ASN A 298 -3.31 11.29 -6.83
C ASN A 298 -4.11 10.57 -5.71
N ALA A 299 -3.48 10.20 -4.59
CA ALA A 299 -4.15 10.09 -3.31
C ALA A 299 -4.60 11.51 -2.91
N VAL A 300 -5.85 11.88 -3.22
CA VAL A 300 -6.48 13.12 -2.72
C VAL A 300 -6.63 13.01 -1.22
N ILE A 301 -7.17 11.86 -0.82
CA ILE A 301 -7.31 11.37 0.54
C ILE A 301 -7.04 9.86 0.49
N SER A 302 -6.24 9.35 1.42
CA SER A 302 -5.88 7.93 1.52
C SER A 302 -5.47 7.70 2.96
N VAL A 303 -6.37 7.11 3.75
CA VAL A 303 -6.03 6.69 5.11
C VAL A 303 -5.29 5.35 5.07
N GLN A 304 -5.65 4.43 4.18
CA GLN A 304 -5.23 3.03 4.23
C GLN A 304 -4.52 2.52 2.96
N VAL A 305 -4.99 1.40 2.38
CA VAL A 305 -4.51 0.83 1.11
C VAL A 305 -5.30 1.40 -0.08
N GLU A 306 -6.50 1.91 0.19
CA GLU A 306 -7.37 2.62 -0.76
C GLU A 306 -6.79 3.95 -1.24
N THR A 307 -7.03 4.29 -2.51
CA THR A 307 -6.76 5.62 -3.07
C THR A 307 -8.04 6.19 -3.66
N THR A 308 -8.79 6.95 -2.87
CA THR A 308 -9.99 7.64 -3.34
C THR A 308 -9.59 8.73 -4.34
N THR A 309 -10.10 8.64 -5.57
CA THR A 309 -9.85 9.66 -6.60
C THR A 309 -10.80 10.84 -6.44
N GLU A 310 -10.48 11.97 -7.09
CA GLU A 310 -11.40 13.10 -7.20
C GLU A 310 -12.73 12.70 -7.86
N GLU A 311 -12.71 11.78 -8.83
CA GLU A 311 -13.92 11.30 -9.51
C GLU A 311 -14.83 10.50 -8.57
N ASP A 312 -14.24 9.69 -7.68
CA ASP A 312 -15.02 8.86 -6.73
C ASP A 312 -15.58 9.69 -5.58
N LEU A 313 -14.81 10.68 -5.12
CA LEU A 313 -15.30 11.71 -4.22
C LEU A 313 -16.46 12.50 -4.85
N LEU A 314 -16.33 12.91 -6.12
CA LEU A 314 -17.41 13.59 -6.84
C LEU A 314 -18.64 12.69 -7.02
N LYS A 315 -18.50 11.39 -7.31
CA LYS A 315 -19.63 10.43 -7.36
C LYS A 315 -20.35 10.37 -6.01
N ALA A 316 -19.62 10.20 -4.92
CA ALA A 316 -20.17 10.11 -3.57
C ALA A 316 -20.89 11.40 -3.14
N LEU A 317 -20.30 12.55 -3.43
CA LEU A 317 -20.91 13.86 -3.15
C LEU A 317 -22.13 14.14 -4.02
N ASN A 318 -22.17 13.67 -5.27
CA ASN A 318 -23.38 13.73 -6.10
C ASN A 318 -24.53 12.87 -5.54
N HIS A 319 -24.25 11.82 -4.76
CA HIS A 319 -25.28 11.06 -4.05
C HIS A 319 -25.75 11.79 -2.79
N ALA A 320 -24.84 12.28 -1.94
CA ALA A 320 -25.20 13.09 -0.77
C ALA A 320 -25.96 14.39 -1.13
N ALA A 321 -25.60 15.03 -2.25
CA ALA A 321 -26.29 16.22 -2.75
C ALA A 321 -27.78 15.95 -3.00
N ARG A 322 -28.18 14.77 -3.48
CA ARG A 322 -29.60 14.41 -3.68
C ARG A 322 -30.36 14.31 -2.36
N VAL A 323 -29.70 13.81 -1.30
CA VAL A 323 -30.27 13.73 0.06
C VAL A 323 -30.49 15.14 0.62
N LEU A 324 -29.47 16.00 0.54
CA LEU A 324 -29.57 17.43 0.90
C LEU A 324 -30.67 18.16 0.10
N GLU A 325 -30.76 17.91 -1.20
CA GLU A 325 -31.75 18.53 -2.10
C GLU A 325 -33.20 18.15 -1.76
N SER A 326 -33.43 16.91 -1.31
CA SER A 326 -34.75 16.44 -0.85
C SER A 326 -35.21 17.18 0.41
N SER A 327 -34.27 17.52 1.28
CA SER A 327 -34.48 18.32 2.50
C SER A 327 -34.46 19.84 2.26
N GLY A 328 -34.40 20.28 1.00
CA GLY A 328 -34.47 21.69 0.64
C GLY A 328 -33.15 22.47 0.77
N LEU A 329 -32.02 21.78 0.91
CA LEU A 329 -30.68 22.35 0.87
C LEU A 329 -30.04 22.22 -0.52
N MET A 330 -28.90 22.89 -0.72
CA MET A 330 -28.01 22.74 -1.86
C MET A 330 -26.57 22.77 -1.35
N LEU A 331 -25.75 21.86 -1.89
CA LEU A 331 -24.30 21.91 -1.74
C LEU A 331 -23.76 22.97 -2.70
N MET A 332 -23.18 24.05 -2.17
CA MET A 332 -22.61 25.16 -2.95
C MET A 332 -21.15 24.88 -3.35
N GLY A 333 -20.42 24.19 -2.48
CA GLY A 333 -19.03 23.83 -2.64
C GLY A 333 -18.59 22.86 -1.55
N PHE A 334 -17.46 22.20 -1.75
CA PHE A 334 -16.88 21.28 -0.77
C PHE A 334 -15.35 21.33 -0.79
N THR A 335 -14.75 20.84 0.28
CA THR A 335 -13.35 20.39 0.28
C THR A 335 -13.18 19.21 1.25
N CYS A 336 -12.06 18.49 1.18
CA CYS A 336 -11.81 17.30 1.97
C CYS A 336 -10.35 17.22 2.44
N TYR A 337 -10.11 16.46 3.50
CA TYR A 337 -8.77 15.97 3.85
C TYR A 337 -8.82 14.62 4.57
N SER A 338 -7.70 13.89 4.55
CA SER A 338 -7.48 12.75 5.43
C SER A 338 -7.04 13.26 6.80
N ASP A 339 -7.90 13.14 7.80
CA ASP A 339 -7.46 13.35 9.18
C ASP A 339 -6.76 12.08 9.69
N ILE A 340 -5.46 12.22 9.94
CA ILE A 340 -4.59 11.20 10.54
C ILE A 340 -4.17 11.60 11.96
N SER A 341 -4.81 12.61 12.57
CA SER A 341 -4.62 12.98 13.97
C SER A 341 -5.30 11.98 14.92
N THR A 342 -6.33 11.26 14.45
CA THR A 342 -6.95 10.12 15.12
C THR A 342 -6.46 8.80 14.54
N ASN A 343 -6.55 7.71 15.32
CA ASN A 343 -6.34 6.34 14.86
C ASN A 343 -7.59 5.49 15.20
N PRO A 344 -8.31 4.87 14.24
CA PRO A 344 -8.09 4.98 12.79
C PRO A 344 -8.20 6.43 12.30
N GLY A 345 -7.46 6.73 11.24
CA GLY A 345 -7.66 7.96 10.48
C GLY A 345 -9.00 7.92 9.75
N HIS A 346 -9.47 9.08 9.31
CA HIS A 346 -10.76 9.22 8.66
C HIS A 346 -10.74 10.29 7.57
N TYR A 347 -11.82 10.33 6.77
CA TYR A 347 -12.03 11.44 5.84
C TYR A 347 -12.91 12.50 6.51
N VAL A 348 -12.49 13.76 6.42
CA VAL A 348 -13.29 14.92 6.86
C VAL A 348 -13.74 15.67 5.60
N LEU A 349 -15.03 16.00 5.57
CA LEU A 349 -15.69 16.66 4.45
C LEU A 349 -16.27 17.99 4.93
N TYR A 350 -15.75 19.10 4.40
CA TYR A 350 -16.26 20.44 4.66
C TYR A 350 -17.22 20.84 3.55
N TRP A 351 -18.48 21.14 3.89
CA TRP A 351 -19.54 21.46 2.93
C TRP A 351 -20.08 22.88 3.14
N GLU A 352 -20.09 23.70 2.07
CA GLU A 352 -20.82 24.96 2.04
C GLU A 352 -22.28 24.67 1.64
N LEU A 353 -23.24 24.98 2.52
CA LEU A 353 -24.65 24.64 2.35
C LEU A 353 -25.55 25.87 2.28
N LYS A 354 -26.55 25.83 1.38
CA LYS A 354 -27.51 26.93 1.17
C LYS A 354 -28.95 26.43 1.11
N ALA A 355 -29.88 27.13 1.77
CA ALA A 355 -31.31 26.84 1.68
C ALA A 355 -31.90 27.23 0.32
N LYS A 356 -32.79 26.39 -0.22
CA LYS A 356 -33.53 26.68 -1.47
C LYS A 356 -34.64 27.72 -1.32
N LYS A 357 -35.11 28.03 -0.09
CA LYS A 357 -36.37 28.77 0.14
C LYS A 357 -36.32 29.90 1.18
N THR A 358 -35.20 30.10 1.88
CA THR A 358 -35.10 31.08 2.98
C THR A 358 -33.72 31.72 3.06
N ASN A 359 -33.65 33.05 3.12
CA ASN A 359 -32.42 33.82 3.38
C ASN A 359 -32.08 33.87 4.90
N GLY A 360 -32.33 32.78 5.62
CA GLY A 360 -32.15 32.69 7.07
C GLY A 360 -31.18 31.58 7.45
N ILE A 361 -30.70 31.61 8.70
CA ILE A 361 -29.81 30.59 9.24
C ILE A 361 -30.50 29.22 9.16
N VAL A 362 -29.89 28.28 8.45
CA VAL A 362 -30.36 26.90 8.40
C VAL A 362 -30.02 26.21 9.71
N LYS A 363 -31.02 25.71 10.41
CA LYS A 363 -30.80 24.74 11.48
C LYS A 363 -30.70 23.35 10.87
N LEU A 364 -29.48 22.84 10.72
CA LEU A 364 -29.20 21.49 10.24
C LEU A 364 -29.76 20.44 11.21
N ASP A 365 -30.35 19.37 10.69
CA ASP A 365 -30.65 18.17 11.46
C ASP A 365 -29.42 17.25 11.44
N ASN A 366 -28.97 16.81 12.62
CA ASN A 366 -27.91 15.83 12.75
C ASN A 366 -28.26 14.51 12.06
N LYS A 367 -29.54 14.12 11.99
CA LYS A 367 -29.97 12.92 11.27
C LYS A 367 -29.68 13.00 9.77
N LEU A 368 -30.01 14.14 9.16
CA LEU A 368 -29.75 14.40 7.75
C LEU A 368 -28.25 14.35 7.44
N LEU A 369 -27.41 14.93 8.32
CA LEU A 369 -25.96 14.88 8.15
C LEU A 369 -25.41 13.45 8.27
N VAL A 370 -25.89 12.64 9.22
CA VAL A 370 -25.51 11.23 9.35
C VAL A 370 -25.95 10.42 8.12
N GLU A 371 -27.17 10.60 7.64
CA GLU A 371 -27.67 9.96 6.40
C GLU A 371 -26.79 10.33 5.19
N CYS A 372 -26.38 11.60 5.08
CA CYS A 372 -25.47 12.04 4.03
C CYS A 372 -24.06 11.44 4.16
N CYS A 373 -23.54 11.24 5.39
CA CYS A 373 -22.28 10.54 5.62
C CYS A 373 -22.36 9.06 5.19
N CYS A 374 -23.39 8.33 5.62
CA CYS A 374 -23.57 6.92 5.23
C CYS A 374 -23.70 6.77 3.71
N VAL A 375 -24.40 7.68 3.02
CA VAL A 375 -24.50 7.69 1.55
C VAL A 375 -23.15 7.95 0.85
N VAL A 376 -22.23 8.70 1.48
CA VAL A 376 -20.85 8.85 0.98
C VAL A 376 -20.06 7.55 1.16
N GLU A 377 -20.10 6.95 2.36
CA GLU A 377 -19.44 5.66 2.65
C GLU A 377 -19.97 4.53 1.75
N GLU A 378 -21.28 4.50 1.50
CA GLU A 378 -21.92 3.56 0.57
C GLU A 378 -21.53 3.79 -0.89
N SER A 379 -21.06 4.98 -1.26
CA SER A 379 -20.67 5.30 -2.64
C SER A 379 -19.22 4.95 -2.96
N PHE A 380 -18.38 4.67 -1.95
CA PHE A 380 -17.00 4.25 -2.15
C PHE A 380 -16.85 2.76 -2.50
N GLU A 381 -15.71 2.40 -3.07
CA GLU A 381 -15.41 1.02 -3.48
C GLU A 381 -15.31 0.03 -2.31
N PHE A 382 -15.40 -1.26 -2.64
CA PHE A 382 -15.45 -2.39 -1.70
C PHE A 382 -14.36 -2.38 -0.62
N PHE A 383 -13.13 -1.93 -0.94
CA PHE A 383 -12.04 -1.87 0.02
C PHE A 383 -12.30 -0.90 1.19
N ILE A 384 -12.88 0.27 0.93
CA ILE A 384 -13.11 1.30 1.97
C ILE A 384 -14.09 0.79 3.04
N LYS A 385 -15.11 0.05 2.59
CA LYS A 385 -16.13 -0.58 3.44
C LYS A 385 -15.60 -1.74 4.29
N TYR A 386 -14.54 -2.41 3.82
CA TYR A 386 -13.90 -3.50 4.56
C TYR A 386 -12.85 -3.01 5.56
N LEU A 387 -12.21 -1.86 5.28
CA LEU A 387 -11.12 -1.30 6.09
C LEU A 387 -11.58 -0.39 7.25
N GLY A 388 -12.87 -0.04 7.33
CA GLY A 388 -13.45 0.63 8.49
C GLY A 388 -13.08 2.11 8.63
N ALA A 389 -12.85 2.80 7.51
CA ALA A 389 -12.59 4.24 7.47
C ALA A 389 -13.87 5.07 7.70
N ASN A 390 -14.39 5.05 8.93
CA ASN A 390 -15.62 5.77 9.32
C ASN A 390 -15.45 7.29 9.18
N LEU A 391 -16.44 7.99 8.62
CA LEU A 391 -16.49 9.45 8.63
C LEU A 391 -16.75 9.98 10.05
N VAL A 392 -15.83 10.80 10.58
CA VAL A 392 -16.01 11.46 11.88
C VAL A 392 -16.47 12.91 11.68
N LYS A 393 -17.42 13.35 12.49
CA LYS A 393 -18.02 14.69 12.42
C LYS A 393 -17.18 15.72 13.17
N SER A 394 -16.80 16.81 12.50
CA SER A 394 -16.37 18.07 13.14
C SER A 394 -17.40 19.18 12.90
N ASP A 395 -18.01 19.70 13.96
CA ASP A 395 -18.79 20.95 13.89
C ASP A 395 -17.85 22.17 13.93
N LEU A 396 -18.13 23.19 13.11
CA LEU A 396 -17.49 24.52 13.06
C LEU A 396 -18.57 25.61 12.95
#